data_AF-A0A7W0ULT2-F1
#
_entry.id   AF-A0A7W0ULT2-F1
#
_cell.length_a   1.000
_cell.length_b   1.000
_cell.length_c   1.000
_cell.angle_alpha   90.00
_cell.angle_beta   90.00
_cell.angle_gamma   90.00
#
_symmetry.space_group_name_H-M   'P 1'
#
loop_
_entity.id
_entity.type
_entity.pdbx_description
1 polymer ?
#
loop_
_entity_poly.entity_id
_entity_poly.type
_entity_poly.pdbx_seq_one_letter_code
_entity_poly.pdbx_strand_id
1 'polypeptide(L)'
;MRRIVVAALLVSLVAGLVSTASASTTTRRSIPGAGASIVIPTAWSVLDRRTVTSSVAFKRFIDENPSLRPFVAQMAGANSAIKLMAFDLDLSQGFATNINVVLSGPAPRLSLTQIAAIYRRELEARLSTIVGPVATSAVTLPAGKAVRASYKVRFVNQGRRLTVQTLQYLVLGGDKSLVVTFSTLPAQASRRNGTFAAIARSLRFTS
;
A
#
# COMPACT_ATOMS: atom_id res chain seq x y z
N MET A 1 17.19 -0.63 -19.27
CA MET A 1 16.38 -1.53 -18.40
C MET A 1 15.15 -0.77 -17.90
N ARG A 2 13.93 -1.26 -18.15
CA ARG A 2 12.69 -0.64 -17.63
C ARG A 2 12.55 -0.94 -16.13
N ARG A 3 12.42 0.09 -15.30
CA ARG A 3 12.37 -0.01 -13.84
C ARG A 3 10.95 -0.37 -13.39
N ILE A 4 10.80 -1.39 -12.54
CA ILE A 4 9.54 -1.61 -11.80
C ILE A 4 9.41 -0.47 -10.81
N VAL A 5 8.27 0.22 -10.80
CA VAL A 5 8.00 1.24 -9.78
C VAL A 5 7.69 0.50 -8.48
N VAL A 6 8.67 0.50 -7.58
CA VAL A 6 8.49 0.11 -6.19
C VAL A 6 8.05 1.35 -5.42
N ALA A 7 6.77 1.40 -5.08
CA ALA A 7 6.22 2.41 -4.20
C ALA A 7 5.70 1.70 -2.94
N ALA A 8 6.41 1.86 -1.84
CA ALA A 8 5.94 1.49 -0.51
C ALA A 8 5.62 2.80 0.21
N LEU A 9 4.39 3.28 0.05
CA LEU A 9 3.95 4.43 0.81
C LEU A 9 3.33 3.96 2.12
N LEU A 10 3.79 4.57 3.21
CA LEU A 10 3.28 4.38 4.56
C LEU A 10 2.82 5.74 5.04
N VAL A 11 1.55 5.85 5.41
CA VAL A 11 0.98 7.07 5.93
C VAL A 11 0.44 6.76 7.32
N SER A 12 0.93 7.45 8.34
CA SER A 12 0.26 7.51 9.63
C SER A 12 -0.74 8.68 9.60
N LEU A 13 -2.02 8.36 9.81
CA LEU A 13 -3.03 9.36 10.11
C LEU A 13 -3.39 9.20 11.59
N VAL A 14 -3.50 10.33 12.30
CA VAL A 14 -4.18 10.38 13.59
C VAL A 14 -5.51 11.06 13.35
N ALA A 15 -6.59 10.30 13.39
CA ALA A 15 -7.95 10.84 13.42
C ALA A 15 -8.66 10.32 14.68
N GLY A 16 -9.17 11.25 15.50
CA GLY A 16 -9.87 10.95 16.74
C GLY A 16 -11.34 10.61 16.53
N LEU A 17 -11.63 9.54 15.78
CA LEU A 17 -13.01 9.08 15.58
C LEU A 17 -13.17 7.65 16.08
N VAL A 18 -14.02 7.48 17.10
CA VAL A 18 -14.44 6.17 17.62
C VAL A 18 -15.48 5.62 16.66
N SER A 19 -15.26 4.39 16.16
CA SER A 19 -16.21 3.72 15.25
C SER A 19 -16.63 2.38 15.87
N THR A 20 -17.93 2.15 16.01
CA THR A 20 -18.49 0.88 16.49
C THR A 20 -18.65 -0.09 15.32
N ALA A 21 -18.08 -1.29 15.43
CA ALA A 21 -18.11 -2.28 14.36
C ALA A 21 -19.51 -2.91 14.23
N SER A 22 -20.17 -2.68 13.08
CA SER A 22 -21.29 -3.50 12.58
C SER A 22 -20.81 -4.44 11.47
N ALA A 23 -21.63 -5.43 11.11
CA ALA A 23 -21.38 -6.39 10.02
C ALA A 23 -20.65 -5.72 8.85
N SER A 24 -19.54 -6.30 8.39
CA SER A 24 -18.58 -5.65 7.50
C SER A 24 -19.17 -5.37 6.12
N THR A 25 -19.93 -4.28 6.03
CA THR A 25 -20.38 -3.73 4.76
C THR A 25 -19.14 -3.31 3.98
N THR A 26 -19.18 -3.53 2.68
CA THR A 26 -18.07 -3.20 1.79
C THR A 26 -18.57 -2.39 0.62
N THR A 27 -17.69 -1.59 0.02
CA THR A 27 -18.03 -0.77 -1.13
C THR A 27 -16.96 -0.94 -2.21
N ARG A 28 -17.40 -1.21 -3.44
CA ARG A 28 -16.52 -1.20 -4.61
C ARG A 28 -16.14 0.23 -4.94
N ARG A 29 -14.84 0.49 -5.04
CA ARG A 29 -14.24 1.78 -5.40
C ARG A 29 -13.50 1.63 -6.72
N SER A 30 -13.77 2.53 -7.66
CA SER A 30 -12.95 2.66 -8.86
C SER A 30 -11.56 3.19 -8.48
N ILE A 31 -10.54 2.75 -9.21
CA ILE A 31 -9.16 3.21 -9.09
C ILE A 31 -8.89 4.18 -10.26
N PRO A 32 -8.94 5.50 -10.04
CA PRO A 32 -8.85 6.48 -11.12
C PRO A 32 -7.59 6.32 -11.97
N GLY A 33 -7.75 6.41 -13.29
CA GLY A 33 -6.64 6.30 -14.25
C GLY A 33 -5.97 4.93 -14.32
N ALA A 34 -6.47 3.91 -13.61
CA ALA A 34 -5.97 2.54 -13.70
C ALA A 34 -6.89 1.60 -14.49
N GLY A 35 -8.14 2.01 -14.79
CA GLY A 35 -9.16 1.12 -15.36
C GLY A 35 -9.27 -0.15 -14.51
N ALA A 36 -9.53 0.04 -13.22
CA ALA A 36 -9.61 -1.03 -12.23
C ALA A 36 -10.54 -0.63 -11.08
N SER A 37 -10.98 -1.60 -10.31
CA SER A 37 -11.77 -1.37 -9.10
C SER A 37 -11.39 -2.36 -7.99
N ILE A 38 -11.60 -1.95 -6.74
CA ILE A 38 -11.28 -2.73 -5.54
C ILE A 38 -12.36 -2.53 -4.49
N VAL A 39 -12.65 -3.55 -3.68
CA VAL A 39 -13.62 -3.49 -2.59
C VAL A 39 -12.92 -3.13 -1.30
N ILE A 40 -13.42 -2.09 -0.63
CA ILE A 40 -12.89 -1.58 0.64
C ILE A 40 -14.00 -1.69 1.69
N PRO A 41 -13.68 -2.05 2.96
CA PRO A 41 -14.64 -1.96 4.05
C PRO A 41 -15.22 -0.53 4.15
N THR A 42 -16.53 -0.40 4.35
CA THR A 42 -17.21 0.91 4.49
C THR A 42 -16.72 1.70 5.69
N ALA A 43 -16.32 0.99 6.75
CA ALA A 43 -15.76 1.59 7.96
C ALA A 43 -14.39 2.28 7.71
N TRP A 44 -13.74 2.00 6.58
CA TRP A 44 -12.48 2.64 6.23
C TRP A 44 -12.73 3.96 5.52
N SER A 45 -12.00 4.98 5.94
CA SER A 45 -12.03 6.30 5.32
C SER A 45 -11.16 6.30 4.06
N VAL A 46 -11.78 6.50 2.90
CA VAL A 46 -11.07 6.74 1.64
C VAL A 46 -10.74 8.23 1.58
N LEU A 47 -9.45 8.56 1.56
CA LEU A 47 -9.00 9.95 1.52
C LEU A 47 -8.39 10.25 0.17
N ASP A 48 -8.71 11.43 -0.36
CA ASP A 48 -8.02 11.90 -1.55
C ASP A 48 -6.57 12.26 -1.19
N ARG A 49 -5.70 12.13 -2.20
CA ARG A 49 -4.28 12.38 -2.07
C ARG A 49 -3.96 13.80 -1.64
N ARG A 50 -4.68 14.81 -2.12
CA ARG A 50 -4.41 16.21 -1.76
C ARG A 50 -4.65 16.38 -0.27
N THR A 51 -5.78 15.91 0.24
CA THR A 51 -6.11 15.90 1.68
C THR A 51 -5.05 15.23 2.53
N VAL A 52 -4.56 14.06 2.12
CA VAL A 52 -3.47 13.38 2.84
C VAL A 52 -2.20 14.23 2.84
N THR A 53 -1.75 14.66 1.65
CA THR A 53 -0.47 15.38 1.51
C THR A 53 -0.48 16.79 2.10
N SER A 54 -1.65 17.43 2.20
CA SER A 54 -1.79 18.75 2.79
C SER A 54 -1.87 18.71 4.33
N SER A 55 -2.19 17.56 4.91
CA SER A 55 -2.37 17.41 6.35
C SER A 55 -1.08 17.68 7.14
N VAL A 56 -1.22 18.30 8.32
CA VAL A 56 -0.11 18.58 9.24
C VAL A 56 0.55 17.28 9.70
N ALA A 57 -0.25 16.24 9.97
CA ALA A 57 0.24 14.93 10.38
C ALA A 57 1.16 14.31 9.33
N PHE A 58 0.77 14.36 8.05
CA PHE A 58 1.59 13.85 6.96
C PHE A 58 2.89 14.65 6.80
N LYS A 59 2.82 15.98 6.80
CA LYS A 59 4.01 16.84 6.68
C LYS A 59 5.02 16.53 7.79
N ARG A 60 4.56 16.47 9.05
CA ARG A 60 5.38 16.10 10.20
C ARG A 60 5.99 14.70 10.04
N PHE A 61 5.20 13.72 9.61
CA PHE A 61 5.69 12.37 9.38
C PHE A 61 6.83 12.33 8.34
N ILE A 62 6.73 13.12 7.28
CA ILE A 62 7.79 13.21 6.26
C ILE A 62 9.03 13.95 6.77
N ASP A 63 8.87 14.96 7.62
CA ASP A 63 10.00 15.66 8.25
C ASP A 63 10.75 14.76 9.24
N GLU A 64 10.03 13.92 9.98
CA GLU A 64 10.61 12.91 10.87
C GLU A 64 11.26 11.75 10.09
N ASN A 65 10.93 11.57 8.80
CA ASN A 65 11.47 10.51 7.95
C ASN A 65 11.94 11.03 6.57
N PRO A 66 13.05 11.78 6.51
CA PRO A 66 13.51 12.40 5.26
C PRO A 66 13.79 11.42 4.12
N SER A 67 14.13 10.16 4.43
CA SER A 67 14.32 9.09 3.45
C SER A 67 13.06 8.78 2.64
N LEU A 68 11.88 9.20 3.11
CA LEU A 68 10.62 9.01 2.40
C LEU A 68 10.32 10.11 1.37
N ARG A 69 11.01 11.25 1.41
CA ARG A 69 10.77 12.41 0.52
C ARG A 69 10.77 12.07 -0.97
N PRO A 70 11.67 11.22 -1.51
CA PRO A 70 11.63 10.84 -2.93
C PRO A 70 10.32 10.12 -3.31
N PHE A 71 9.72 9.38 -2.39
CA PHE A 71 8.43 8.70 -2.61
C PHE A 71 7.26 9.68 -2.54
N VAL A 72 7.34 10.70 -1.67
CA VAL A 72 6.34 11.78 -1.59
C VAL A 72 6.33 12.63 -2.84
N ALA A 73 7.49 12.91 -3.44
CA ALA A 73 7.55 13.62 -4.72
C ALA A 73 6.76 12.90 -5.82
N GLN A 74 6.74 11.56 -5.82
CA GLN A 74 5.91 10.75 -6.73
C GLN A 74 4.41 10.81 -6.38
N MET A 75 4.09 11.26 -5.17
CA MET A 75 2.72 11.59 -4.75
C MET A 75 2.31 13.01 -5.14
N ALA A 76 3.19 13.91 -5.57
CA ALA A 76 2.83 15.28 -5.89
C ALA A 76 2.49 15.43 -7.39
N GLY A 77 1.49 16.24 -7.75
CA GLY A 77 1.17 16.59 -9.16
C GLY A 77 0.04 15.79 -9.82
N ALA A 78 -0.53 16.28 -10.92
CA ALA A 78 -1.70 15.68 -11.57
C ALA A 78 -1.48 14.21 -12.03
N ASN A 79 -0.24 13.84 -12.32
CA ASN A 79 0.15 12.53 -12.87
C ASN A 79 0.63 11.53 -11.80
N SER A 80 0.30 11.73 -10.52
CA SER A 80 0.79 10.84 -9.46
C SER A 80 0.45 9.38 -9.72
N ALA A 81 1.41 8.51 -9.42
CA ALA A 81 1.25 7.07 -9.50
C ALA A 81 0.26 6.54 -8.45
N ILE A 82 0.05 7.25 -7.34
CA ILE A 82 -0.88 6.83 -6.29
C ILE A 82 -2.31 7.19 -6.70
N LYS A 83 -3.15 6.16 -6.81
CA LYS A 83 -4.52 6.28 -7.33
C LYS A 83 -5.59 6.15 -6.25
N LEU A 84 -5.30 5.48 -5.14
CA LEU A 84 -6.23 5.28 -4.04
C LEU A 84 -5.48 5.17 -2.71
N MET A 85 -6.03 5.77 -1.65
CA MET A 85 -5.60 5.57 -0.27
C MET A 85 -6.83 5.41 0.63
N ALA A 86 -6.80 4.43 1.53
CA ALA A 86 -7.85 4.25 2.52
C ALA A 86 -7.26 3.83 3.86
N PHE A 87 -7.92 4.25 4.93
CA PHE A 87 -7.45 4.13 6.31
C PHE A 87 -8.53 3.54 7.19
N ASP A 88 -8.16 2.55 7.99
CA ASP A 88 -8.91 2.18 9.18
C ASP A 88 -8.55 3.17 10.28
N LEU A 89 -9.53 3.98 10.70
CA LEU A 89 -9.31 5.01 11.71
C LEU A 89 -9.39 4.46 13.15
N ASP A 90 -9.55 3.13 13.31
CA ASP A 90 -9.26 2.45 14.57
C ASP A 90 -7.75 2.46 14.84
N LEU A 91 -7.29 3.53 15.48
CA LEU A 91 -5.88 3.78 15.74
C LEU A 91 -5.35 2.85 16.84
N SER A 92 -4.20 2.25 16.57
CA SER A 92 -3.41 1.57 17.60
C SER A 92 -2.04 2.23 17.67
N GLN A 93 -1.60 2.65 18.87
CA GLN A 93 -0.31 3.33 19.07
C GLN A 93 -0.09 4.54 18.12
N GLY A 94 -1.17 5.29 17.80
CA GLY A 94 -1.10 6.43 16.89
C GLY A 94 -0.84 6.05 15.42
N PHE A 95 -1.09 4.78 15.04
CA PHE A 95 -0.99 4.29 13.68
C PHE A 95 -2.34 3.78 13.17
N ALA A 96 -2.75 4.28 12.02
CA ALA A 96 -3.90 3.81 11.26
C ALA A 96 -3.49 2.67 10.32
N THR A 97 -4.09 1.49 10.47
CA THR A 97 -4.00 0.44 9.45
C THR A 97 -4.48 1.00 8.12
N ASN A 98 -3.74 0.81 7.03
CA ASN A 98 -4.07 1.47 5.76
C ASN A 98 -3.78 0.62 4.53
N ILE A 99 -4.32 1.09 3.42
CA ILE A 99 -3.99 0.65 2.07
C ILE A 99 -3.66 1.82 1.17
N ASN A 100 -2.81 1.54 0.18
CA ASN A 100 -2.65 2.38 -0.99
C ASN A 100 -2.54 1.54 -2.27
N VAL A 101 -3.01 2.13 -3.37
CA VAL A 101 -2.90 1.53 -4.70
C VAL A 101 -2.10 2.46 -5.59
N VAL A 102 -1.04 1.91 -6.19
CA VAL A 102 -0.11 2.62 -7.07
C VAL A 102 -0.11 2.00 -8.46
N LEU A 103 -0.22 2.83 -9.49
CA LEU A 103 0.02 2.44 -10.88
C LEU A 103 1.53 2.33 -11.11
N SER A 104 2.01 1.09 -11.33
CA SER A 104 3.46 0.81 -11.45
C SER A 104 3.97 0.91 -12.90
N GLY A 105 3.05 1.06 -13.87
CA GLY A 105 3.36 1.12 -15.29
C GLY A 105 3.15 -0.23 -15.98
N PRO A 106 3.75 -0.45 -17.17
CA PRO A 106 3.44 -1.63 -17.97
C PRO A 106 3.93 -2.92 -17.34
N ALA A 107 3.14 -4.00 -17.48
CA ALA A 107 3.53 -5.30 -16.98
C ALA A 107 4.81 -5.80 -17.67
N PRO A 108 5.84 -6.23 -16.92
CA PRO A 108 7.06 -6.77 -17.52
C PRO A 108 6.78 -8.10 -18.22
N ARG A 109 7.41 -8.30 -19.40
CA ARG A 109 7.35 -9.56 -20.16
C ARG A 109 8.38 -10.57 -19.62
N LEU A 110 8.24 -10.93 -18.34
CA LEU A 110 9.12 -11.84 -17.62
C LEU A 110 8.30 -12.94 -16.93
N SER A 111 8.96 -14.03 -16.52
CA SER A 111 8.29 -15.04 -15.69
C SER A 111 7.97 -14.49 -14.29
N LEU A 112 6.93 -15.02 -13.64
CA LEU A 112 6.55 -14.55 -12.29
C LEU A 112 7.68 -14.70 -11.27
N THR A 113 8.48 -15.77 -11.36
CA THR A 113 9.63 -15.98 -10.48
C THR A 113 10.72 -14.94 -10.69
N GLN A 114 11.00 -14.58 -11.95
CA GLN A 114 11.94 -13.49 -12.27
C GLN A 114 11.43 -12.15 -11.75
N ILE A 115 10.14 -11.86 -11.93
CA ILE A 115 9.51 -10.63 -11.42
C ILE A 115 9.61 -10.60 -9.89
N ALA A 116 9.32 -11.71 -9.20
CA ALA A 116 9.42 -11.76 -7.74
C ALA A 116 10.85 -11.50 -7.25
N ALA A 117 11.86 -12.10 -7.88
CA ALA A 117 13.25 -11.88 -7.54
C ALA A 117 13.71 -10.44 -7.78
N ILE A 118 13.32 -9.83 -8.92
CA ILE A 118 13.61 -8.43 -9.21
C ILE A 118 12.90 -7.52 -8.20
N TYR A 119 11.62 -7.76 -7.94
CA TYR A 119 10.83 -6.95 -7.03
C TYR A 119 11.39 -6.97 -5.60
N ARG A 120 11.82 -8.15 -5.12
CA ARG A 120 12.52 -8.29 -3.85
C ARG A 120 13.79 -7.44 -3.80
N ARG A 121 14.66 -7.57 -4.81
CA ARG A 121 15.91 -6.80 -4.88
C ARG A 121 15.67 -5.29 -4.91
N GLU A 122 14.66 -4.84 -5.66
CA GLU A 122 14.32 -3.41 -5.74
C GLU A 122 13.75 -2.88 -4.42
N LEU A 123 12.97 -3.68 -3.69
CA LEU A 123 12.52 -3.33 -2.32
C LEU A 123 13.72 -3.18 -1.38
N GLU A 124 14.60 -4.19 -1.34
CA GLU A 124 15.80 -4.21 -0.48
C GLU A 124 16.75 -3.05 -0.81
N ALA A 125 16.95 -2.74 -2.10
CA ALA A 125 17.88 -1.69 -2.54
C ALA A 125 17.36 -0.28 -2.31
N ARG A 126 16.04 -0.05 -2.36
CA ARG A 126 15.45 1.30 -2.31
C ARG A 126 14.90 1.70 -0.95
N LEU A 127 14.61 0.73 -0.08
CA LEU A 127 13.99 1.00 1.22
C LEU A 127 14.96 0.62 2.33
N SER A 128 15.84 1.55 2.69
CA SER A 128 16.76 1.41 3.83
C SER A 128 16.05 1.26 5.19
N THR A 129 14.74 1.50 5.24
CA THR A 129 13.88 1.33 6.41
C THR A 129 13.43 -0.10 6.63
N ILE A 130 13.66 -1.02 5.68
CA ILE A 130 13.30 -2.43 5.83
C ILE A 130 14.11 -3.05 6.97
N VAL A 131 13.43 -3.83 7.81
CA VAL A 131 14.04 -4.58 8.91
C VAL A 131 13.79 -6.06 8.72
N GLY A 132 14.88 -6.82 8.60
CA GLY A 132 14.84 -8.27 8.36
C GLY A 132 14.58 -8.63 6.89
N PRO A 133 14.25 -9.89 6.60
CA PRO A 133 14.13 -10.37 5.24
C PRO A 133 12.85 -9.89 4.55
N VAL A 134 12.93 -9.73 3.23
CA VAL A 134 11.76 -9.53 2.35
C VAL A 134 11.32 -10.87 1.78
N ALA A 135 10.19 -11.38 2.27
CA ALA A 135 9.59 -12.59 1.72
C ALA A 135 8.81 -12.25 0.45
N THR A 136 9.07 -12.95 -0.65
CA THR A 136 8.31 -12.79 -1.91
C THR A 136 7.82 -14.14 -2.42
N SER A 137 6.67 -14.16 -3.08
CA SER A 137 6.07 -15.36 -3.67
C SER A 137 5.22 -15.00 -4.88
N ALA A 138 5.23 -15.85 -5.90
CA ALA A 138 4.27 -15.77 -7.00
C ALA A 138 2.90 -16.26 -6.51
N VAL A 139 1.85 -15.53 -6.83
CA VAL A 139 0.46 -15.88 -6.48
C VAL A 139 -0.47 -15.55 -7.65
N THR A 140 -1.66 -16.16 -7.63
CA THR A 140 -2.73 -15.81 -8.58
C THR A 140 -3.88 -15.17 -7.81
N LEU A 141 -4.30 -13.99 -8.27
CA LEU A 141 -5.51 -13.32 -7.82
C LEU A 141 -6.56 -13.38 -8.93
N PRO A 142 -7.85 -13.14 -8.64
CA PRO A 142 -8.86 -13.04 -9.70
C PRO A 142 -8.58 -11.94 -10.73
N ALA A 143 -7.81 -10.90 -10.38
CA ALA A 143 -7.34 -9.88 -11.32
C ALA A 143 -6.17 -10.33 -12.22
N GLY A 144 -5.61 -11.51 -11.99
CA GLY A 144 -4.49 -12.05 -12.77
C GLY A 144 -3.30 -12.51 -11.92
N LYS A 145 -2.18 -12.71 -12.62
CA LYS A 145 -0.90 -13.09 -12.04
C LYS A 145 -0.37 -11.98 -11.13
N ALA A 146 0.21 -12.34 -9.99
CA ALA A 146 0.75 -11.36 -9.05
C ALA A 146 2.00 -11.86 -8.32
N VAL A 147 2.75 -10.91 -7.75
CA VAL A 147 3.80 -11.17 -6.75
C VAL A 147 3.32 -10.63 -5.42
N ARG A 148 3.29 -11.50 -4.40
CA ARG A 148 3.05 -11.12 -3.01
C ARG A 148 4.39 -10.90 -2.31
N ALA A 149 4.56 -9.74 -1.68
CA ALA A 149 5.72 -9.42 -0.85
C ALA A 149 5.30 -9.12 0.59
N SER A 150 6.06 -9.57 1.58
CA SER A 150 5.81 -9.34 3.00
C SER A 150 7.12 -8.99 3.70
N TYR A 151 7.13 -7.86 4.41
CA TYR A 151 8.33 -7.34 5.07
C TYR A 151 7.94 -6.38 6.18
N LYS A 152 8.91 -6.01 7.03
CA LYS A 152 8.74 -4.99 8.05
C LYS A 152 9.56 -3.76 7.70
N VAL A 153 9.05 -2.62 8.09
CA VAL A 153 9.69 -1.32 7.93
C VAL A 153 9.71 -0.59 9.26
N ARG A 154 10.76 0.17 9.50
CA ARG A 154 10.90 0.99 10.69
C ARG A 154 10.97 2.46 10.32
N PHE A 155 10.17 3.28 11.00
CA PHE A 155 10.14 4.73 10.83
C PHE A 155 9.93 5.42 12.18
N VAL A 156 10.08 6.74 12.20
CA VAL A 156 9.74 7.59 13.33
C VAL A 156 8.31 8.10 13.15
N ASN A 157 7.49 8.03 14.18
CA ASN A 157 6.14 8.58 14.18
C ASN A 157 5.92 9.29 15.51
N GLN A 158 5.75 10.61 15.46
CA GLN A 158 5.61 11.47 16.63
C GLN A 158 6.78 11.28 17.60
N GLY A 159 8.00 11.26 17.07
CA GLY A 159 9.24 11.07 17.83
C GLY A 159 9.48 9.64 18.33
N ARG A 160 8.58 8.68 18.08
CA ARG A 160 8.73 7.28 18.51
C ARG A 160 9.10 6.39 17.34
N ARG A 161 10.04 5.45 17.55
CA ARG A 161 10.32 4.41 16.55
C ARG A 161 9.15 3.43 16.50
N LEU A 162 8.57 3.28 15.32
CA LEU A 162 7.48 2.35 15.05
C LEU A 162 7.94 1.34 14.00
N THR A 163 7.58 0.07 14.22
CA THR A 163 7.74 -0.98 13.21
C THR A 163 6.38 -1.30 12.61
N VAL A 164 6.28 -1.30 11.30
CA VAL A 164 5.07 -1.63 10.55
C VAL A 164 5.29 -2.91 9.77
N GLN A 165 4.30 -3.80 9.83
CA GLN A 165 4.18 -4.96 8.96
C GLN A 165 3.54 -4.51 7.66
N THR A 166 4.24 -4.76 6.56
CA THR A 166 3.80 -4.42 5.21
C THR A 166 3.51 -5.70 4.43
N LEU A 167 2.40 -5.70 3.69
CA LEU A 167 2.03 -6.73 2.73
C LEU A 167 1.75 -6.04 1.40
N GLN A 168 2.41 -6.45 0.32
CA GLN A 168 2.22 -5.89 -1.01
C GLN A 168 1.81 -6.96 -2.01
N TYR A 169 0.99 -6.56 -2.97
CA TYR A 169 0.68 -7.33 -4.17
C TYR A 169 1.03 -6.48 -5.39
N LEU A 170 2.04 -6.90 -6.17
CA LEU A 170 2.24 -6.43 -7.53
C LEU A 170 1.37 -7.27 -8.46
N VAL A 171 0.26 -6.71 -8.94
CA VAL A 171 -0.72 -7.39 -9.78
C VAL A 171 -0.52 -6.99 -11.24
N LEU A 172 -0.42 -7.99 -12.12
CA LEU A 172 -0.20 -7.82 -13.55
C LEU A 172 -1.55 -7.91 -14.27
N GLY A 173 -1.94 -6.85 -14.97
CA GLY A 173 -3.19 -6.76 -15.73
C GLY A 173 -2.93 -6.34 -17.16
N GLY A 174 -2.73 -7.32 -18.06
CA GLY A 174 -2.48 -7.06 -19.48
C GLY A 174 -1.29 -6.14 -19.71
N ASP A 175 -1.56 -4.91 -20.15
CA ASP A 175 -0.59 -3.87 -20.48
C ASP A 175 -0.15 -3.01 -19.29
N LYS A 176 -0.74 -3.20 -18.10
CA LYS A 176 -0.52 -2.39 -16.89
C LYS A 176 -0.28 -3.25 -15.66
N SER A 177 0.24 -2.64 -14.60
CA SER A 177 0.44 -3.27 -13.31
C SER A 177 0.10 -2.33 -12.17
N LEU A 178 -0.45 -2.90 -11.09
CA LEU A 178 -0.80 -2.18 -9.87
C LEU A 178 -0.02 -2.76 -8.70
N VAL A 179 0.46 -1.90 -7.82
CA VAL A 179 0.95 -2.30 -6.50
C VAL A 179 -0.13 -1.93 -5.48
N VAL A 180 -0.68 -2.95 -4.81
CA VAL A 180 -1.58 -2.79 -3.67
C VAL A 180 -0.76 -3.01 -2.41
N THR A 181 -0.61 -1.98 -1.60
CA THR A 181 0.15 -2.03 -0.34
C THR A 181 -0.80 -1.97 0.83
N PHE A 182 -0.63 -2.88 1.77
CA PHE A 182 -1.29 -2.91 3.07
C PHE A 182 -0.27 -2.67 4.17
N SER A 183 -0.65 -1.92 5.20
CA SER A 183 0.26 -1.54 6.27
C SER A 183 -0.45 -1.54 7.61
N THR A 184 0.14 -2.22 8.59
CA THR A 184 -0.45 -2.41 9.93
C THR A 184 0.63 -2.63 10.97
N LEU A 185 0.33 -2.49 12.26
CA LEU A 185 1.29 -2.89 13.28
C LEU A 185 1.46 -4.42 13.31
N PRO A 186 2.66 -4.95 13.61
CA PRO A 186 2.91 -6.39 13.70
C PRO A 186 1.92 -7.14 14.59
N ALA A 187 1.55 -6.56 15.73
CA ALA A 187 0.57 -7.14 16.67
C ALA A 187 -0.85 -7.28 16.07
N GLN A 188 -1.14 -6.56 14.98
CA GLN A 188 -2.43 -6.61 14.28
C GLN A 188 -2.37 -7.46 13.00
N ALA A 189 -1.19 -7.90 12.57
CA ALA A 189 -1.01 -8.54 11.27
C ALA A 189 -1.86 -9.81 11.11
N SER A 190 -1.85 -10.70 12.11
CA SER A 190 -2.60 -11.95 12.06
C SER A 190 -4.11 -11.71 11.90
N ARG A 191 -4.69 -10.81 12.71
CA ARG A 191 -6.12 -10.47 12.62
C ARG A 191 -6.50 -9.75 11.31
N ARG A 192 -5.58 -8.97 10.72
CA ARG A 192 -5.84 -8.22 9.48
C ARG A 192 -5.62 -9.05 8.21
N ASN A 193 -4.92 -10.18 8.28
CA ASN A 193 -4.58 -11.01 7.11
C ASN A 193 -5.80 -11.39 6.27
N GLY A 194 -6.89 -11.82 6.92
CA GLY A 194 -8.13 -12.18 6.23
C GLY A 194 -8.73 -10.99 5.47
N THR A 195 -8.78 -9.82 6.11
CA THR A 195 -9.27 -8.57 5.49
C THR A 195 -8.40 -8.15 4.30
N PHE A 196 -7.07 -8.18 4.46
CA PHE A 196 -6.14 -7.79 3.39
C PHE A 196 -6.24 -8.73 2.19
N ALA A 197 -6.32 -10.03 2.44
CA ALA A 197 -6.48 -11.02 1.38
C ALA A 197 -7.84 -10.87 0.66
N ALA A 198 -8.92 -10.56 1.38
CA ALA A 198 -10.23 -10.30 0.79
C ALA A 198 -10.21 -9.05 -0.11
N ILE A 199 -9.64 -7.94 0.37
CA ILE A 199 -9.46 -6.71 -0.40
C ILE A 199 -8.62 -6.99 -1.66
N ALA A 200 -7.47 -7.66 -1.54
CA ALA A 200 -6.60 -7.98 -2.69
C ALA A 200 -7.32 -8.87 -3.73
N ARG A 201 -8.07 -9.89 -3.27
CA ARG A 201 -8.84 -10.77 -4.17
C ARG A 201 -10.02 -10.07 -4.83
N SER A 202 -10.49 -8.94 -4.31
CA SER A 202 -11.60 -8.18 -4.89
C SER A 202 -11.19 -7.27 -6.06
N LEU A 203 -9.88 -7.06 -6.25
CA LEU A 203 -9.33 -6.27 -7.34
C LEU A 203 -9.80 -6.83 -8.68
N ARG A 204 -10.24 -5.96 -9.59
CA ARG A 204 -10.59 -6.30 -10.97
C ARG A 204 -10.06 -5.19 -11.87
N PHE A 205 -9.44 -5.56 -12.99
CA PHE A 205 -9.24 -4.62 -14.09
C PHE A 205 -10.54 -4.51 -14.87
N THR A 206 -10.94 -3.29 -15.22
CA THR A 206 -12.05 -3.03 -16.14
C THR A 206 -11.45 -2.92 -17.53
N SER A 207 -11.89 -3.80 -18.43
CA SER A 207 -11.62 -3.76 -19.87
C SER A 207 -12.07 -2.45 -20.48
#